data_AF-A0A355EJS6-F1
#
_entry.id   AF-A0A355EJS6-F1
#
_cell.length_a   1.000
_cell.length_b   1.000
_cell.length_c   1.000
_cell.angle_alpha   90.00
_cell.angle_beta   90.00
_cell.angle_gamma   90.00
#
_symmetry.space_group_name_H-M   'P 1'
#
loop_
_entity.id
_entity.type
_entity.pdbx_description
1 polymer ?
#
loop_
_entity_poly.entity_id
_entity_poly.type
_entity_poly.pdbx_seq_one_letter_code
_entity_poly.pdbx_strand_id
1 'polypeptide(L)'
;MSTVAEFIELRESIEALAGQIVLSVKDKAVQASQQRLEEANKQLEVLKSMVANDVQVIVAERLSRQLTGLTEKVETMAAKKPVRKTAAKKKPAKTD
;
A
#
# COMPACT_ATOMS: atom_id res chain seq x y z
N MET A 1 -7.86 -27.06 9.59
CA MET A 1 -7.69 -26.46 10.92
C MET A 1 -6.52 -25.51 10.81
N SER A 2 -6.76 -24.20 10.87
CA SER A 2 -5.70 -23.21 10.83
C SER A 2 -5.07 -23.10 12.21
N THR A 3 -3.75 -23.21 12.29
CA THR A 3 -3.01 -23.19 13.55
C THR A 3 -2.65 -21.76 13.95
N VAL A 4 -2.40 -21.54 15.24
CA VAL A 4 -1.88 -20.26 15.75
C VAL A 4 -0.52 -19.93 15.11
N ALA A 5 0.31 -20.94 14.82
CA ALA A 5 1.59 -20.76 14.14
C ALA A 5 1.42 -20.19 12.73
N GLU A 6 0.54 -20.79 11.92
CA GLU A 6 0.26 -20.27 10.56
C GLU A 6 -0.31 -18.85 10.60
N PHE A 7 -1.13 -18.51 11.59
CA PHE A 7 -1.62 -17.15 11.78
C PHE A 7 -0.47 -16.16 12.06
N ILE A 8 0.49 -16.54 12.90
CA ILE A 8 1.66 -15.72 13.23
C ILE A 8 2.54 -15.53 12.00
N GLU A 9 2.86 -16.60 11.26
CA GLU A 9 3.68 -16.52 10.05
C GLU A 9 3.05 -15.61 8.99
N LEU A 10 1.74 -15.74 8.80
CA LEU A 10 1.01 -14.91 7.83
C LEU A 10 0.97 -13.44 8.27
N ARG A 11 0.81 -13.17 9.57
CA ARG A 11 0.91 -11.81 10.12
C ARG A 11 2.29 -11.22 9.86
N GLU A 12 3.36 -11.95 10.17
CA GLU A 12 4.74 -11.48 9.99
C GLU A 12 5.06 -11.23 8.51
N SER A 13 4.55 -12.08 7.61
CA SER A 13 4.66 -11.89 6.16
C SER A 13 4.01 -10.58 5.70
N ILE A 14 2.79 -10.29 6.17
CA ILE A 14 2.10 -9.03 5.85
C ILE A 14 2.86 -7.82 6.42
N GLU A 15 3.37 -7.91 7.66
CA GLU A 15 4.16 -6.83 8.28
C GLU A 15 5.46 -6.56 7.49
N ALA A 16 6.13 -7.62 7.02
CA ALA A 16 7.31 -7.50 6.17
C ALA A 16 7.00 -6.87 4.81
N LEU A 17 5.93 -7.29 4.13
CA LEU A 17 5.46 -6.70 2.88
C LEU A 17 5.13 -5.23 3.06
N ALA A 18 4.43 -4.87 4.13
CA ALA A 18 4.11 -3.48 4.45
C ALA A 18 5.38 -2.63 4.64
N GLY A 19 6.41 -3.16 5.30
CA GLY A 19 7.72 -2.51 5.42
C GLY A 19 8.38 -2.30 4.05
N GLN A 20 8.34 -3.31 3.18
CA GLN A 20 8.87 -3.21 1.82
C GLN A 20 8.10 -2.21 0.94
N ILE A 21 6.77 -2.11 1.09
CA ILE A 21 5.94 -1.10 0.40
C ILE A 21 6.37 0.29 0.84
N VAL A 22 6.58 0.53 2.14
CA VAL A 22 7.05 1.84 2.64
C VAL A 22 8.39 2.22 2.00
N LEU A 23 9.31 1.28 1.82
CA LEU A 23 10.58 1.53 1.14
C LEU A 23 10.37 1.83 -0.34
N SER A 24 9.58 1.03 -1.07
CA SER A 24 9.30 1.27 -2.49
C SER A 24 8.56 2.57 -2.77
N VAL A 25 7.69 3.00 -1.85
CA VAL A 25 7.04 4.32 -1.87
C VAL A 25 8.09 5.43 -1.75
N LYS A 26 9.10 5.30 -0.87
CA LYS A 26 10.20 6.27 -0.79
C LYS A 26 11.01 6.32 -2.08
N ASP A 27 11.26 5.16 -2.69
CA ASP A 27 12.01 5.03 -3.94
C ASP A 27 11.18 5.35 -5.21
N LYS A 28 9.90 5.73 -5.05
CA LYS A 28 8.96 6.01 -6.15
C LYS A 28 8.74 4.83 -7.10
N ALA A 29 8.98 3.61 -6.62
CA ALA A 29 8.74 2.38 -7.34
C ALA A 29 7.25 1.98 -7.25
N VAL A 30 6.40 2.71 -7.96
CA VAL A 30 4.92 2.57 -7.89
C VAL A 30 4.48 1.14 -8.28
N GLN A 31 5.00 0.57 -9.36
CA GLN A 31 4.62 -0.79 -9.79
C GLN A 31 5.00 -1.86 -8.75
N ALA A 32 6.22 -1.80 -8.22
CA ALA A 32 6.66 -2.73 -7.16
C ALA A 32 5.82 -2.57 -5.89
N SER A 33 5.45 -1.33 -5.55
CA SER A 33 4.57 -1.05 -4.42
C SER A 33 3.17 -1.64 -4.63
N GLN A 34 2.60 -1.51 -5.84
CA GLN A 34 1.29 -2.07 -6.18
C GLN A 34 1.28 -3.59 -6.11
N GLN A 35 2.29 -4.27 -6.68
CA GLN A 35 2.37 -5.74 -6.66
C GLN A 35 2.43 -6.28 -5.22
N ARG A 36 3.29 -5.69 -4.39
CA ARG A 36 3.42 -6.08 -2.97
C ARG A 36 2.15 -5.78 -2.18
N LEU A 37 1.45 -4.70 -2.52
CA LEU A 37 0.21 -4.34 -1.87
C LEU A 37 -0.92 -5.31 -2.23
N GLU A 38 -0.99 -5.76 -3.48
CA GLU A 38 -1.94 -6.80 -3.89
C GLU A 38 -1.66 -8.11 -3.15
N GLU A 39 -0.39 -8.52 -3.05
CA GLU A 39 0.01 -9.71 -2.30
C GLU A 39 -0.34 -9.61 -0.81
N ALA A 40 -0.02 -8.48 -0.18
CA ALA A 40 -0.35 -8.24 1.23
C ALA A 40 -1.86 -8.27 1.49
N ASN A 41 -2.68 -7.74 0.55
CA ASN A 41 -4.14 -7.80 0.68
C ASN A 41 -4.67 -9.23 0.54
N LYS A 42 -4.15 -10.04 -0.39
CA LYS A 42 -4.52 -11.46 -0.51
C LYS A 42 -4.19 -12.22 0.77
N GLN A 43 -3.00 -12.02 1.32
CA GLN A 43 -2.60 -12.62 2.59
C GLN A 43 -3.49 -12.15 3.75
N LEU A 44 -3.89 -10.88 3.78
CA LEU A 44 -4.82 -10.37 4.80
C LEU A 44 -6.20 -11.02 4.72
N GLU A 45 -6.73 -11.29 3.52
CA GLU A 45 -8.00 -12.01 3.37
C GLU A 45 -7.92 -13.42 3.94
N VAL A 46 -6.82 -14.13 3.65
CA VAL A 46 -6.54 -15.45 4.24
C VAL A 46 -6.45 -15.33 5.77
N LEU A 47 -5.69 -14.35 6.29
CA LEU A 47 -5.52 -14.14 7.72
C LEU A 47 -6.85 -13.86 8.42
N LYS A 48 -7.73 -13.06 7.81
CA LYS A 48 -9.09 -12.77 8.33
C LYS A 48 -9.94 -14.03 8.46
N SER A 49 -9.82 -14.99 7.54
CA SER A 49 -10.53 -16.27 7.62
C SER A 49 -10.01 -17.21 8.72
N MET A 50 -8.80 -16.98 9.22
CA MET A 50 -8.16 -17.81 10.25
C MET A 50 -8.39 -17.27 11.67
N VAL A 51 -9.07 -16.14 11.81
CA VAL A 51 -9.32 -15.50 13.11
C VAL A 51 -10.27 -16.37 13.93
N ALA A 52 -9.85 -16.71 15.15
CA ALA A 52 -10.60 -17.56 16.08
C ALA A 52 -10.78 -16.93 17.47
N ASN A 53 -10.17 -15.77 17.74
CA ASN A 53 -10.30 -15.05 19.01
C ASN A 53 -10.17 -13.53 18.85
N ASP A 54 -10.57 -12.79 19.87
CA ASP A 54 -10.61 -11.32 19.87
C ASP A 54 -9.23 -10.69 19.62
N VAL A 55 -8.16 -11.30 20.13
CA VAL A 55 -6.79 -10.81 19.89
C VAL A 55 -6.45 -10.88 18.40
N GLN A 56 -6.80 -11.98 17.74
CA GLN A 56 -6.61 -12.16 16.29
C GLN A 56 -7.50 -11.20 15.47
N VAL A 57 -8.71 -10.90 15.93
CA VAL A 57 -9.57 -9.86 15.31
C VAL A 57 -8.86 -8.50 15.32
N ILE A 58 -8.36 -8.09 16.49
CA ILE A 58 -7.66 -6.80 16.64
C ILE A 58 -6.42 -6.73 15.73
N VAL A 59 -5.66 -7.82 15.63
CA VAL A 59 -4.51 -7.90 14.71
C VAL A 59 -4.96 -7.76 13.26
N ALA A 60 -6.00 -8.47 12.83
CA ALA A 60 -6.52 -8.39 11.48
C ALA A 60 -7.03 -6.98 11.13
N GLU A 61 -7.71 -6.31 12.06
CA GLU A 61 -8.15 -4.92 11.88
C GLU A 61 -6.98 -3.94 11.76
N ARG A 62 -5.96 -4.07 12.62
CA ARG A 62 -4.74 -3.24 12.57
C ARG A 62 -4.06 -3.38 11.21
N LEU A 63 -3.85 -4.61 10.74
CA LEU A 63 -3.24 -4.87 9.44
C LEU A 63 -4.09 -4.30 8.31
N SER A 64 -5.41 -4.44 8.38
CA SER A 64 -6.34 -3.87 7.39
C SER A 64 -6.18 -2.35 7.29
N ARG A 65 -6.17 -1.63 8.42
CA ARG A 65 -5.98 -0.18 8.45
C ARG A 65 -4.61 0.23 7.90
N GLN A 66 -3.57 -0.53 8.24
CA GLN A 66 -2.22 -0.28 7.75
C GLN A 66 -2.13 -0.43 6.23
N LEU A 67 -2.71 -1.49 5.66
CA LEU A 67 -2.72 -1.70 4.22
C LEU A 67 -3.57 -0.64 3.50
N THR A 68 -4.74 -0.27 4.01
CA THR A 68 -5.54 0.83 3.44
C THR A 68 -4.75 2.13 3.36
N GLY A 69 -4.06 2.52 4.44
CA GLY A 69 -3.22 3.73 4.43
C GLY A 69 -2.02 3.63 3.47
N LEU A 70 -1.52 2.43 3.19
CA LEU A 70 -0.50 2.22 2.16
C LEU A 70 -1.09 2.29 0.76
N THR A 71 -2.31 1.78 0.54
CA THR A 71 -3.03 1.88 -0.74
C THR A 71 -3.17 3.35 -1.14
N GLU A 72 -3.70 4.17 -0.23
CA GLU A 72 -3.86 5.61 -0.46
C GLU A 72 -2.53 6.30 -0.79
N LYS A 73 -1.44 5.92 -0.11
CA LYS A 73 -0.10 6.46 -0.41
C LYS A 73 0.39 6.05 -1.80
N VAL A 74 0.22 4.80 -2.18
CA VAL A 74 0.63 4.31 -3.51
C VAL A 74 -0.22 4.96 -4.61
N GLU A 75 -1.52 5.08 -4.40
CA GLU A 75 -2.45 5.74 -5.34
C GLU A 75 -2.14 7.23 -5.50
N THR A 76 -1.92 7.94 -4.39
CA THR A 76 -1.54 9.36 -4.45
C THR A 76 -0.19 9.56 -5.15
N MET A 77 0.76 8.63 -5.03
CA MET A 77 2.00 8.66 -5.79
C MET A 77 1.80 8.34 -7.28
N ALA A 78 0.95 7.37 -7.61
CA ALA A 78 0.60 7.03 -8.99
C ALA A 78 -0.12 8.21 -9.69
N ALA A 79 -1.01 8.88 -8.97
CA ALA A 79 -1.74 10.06 -9.44
C ALA A 79 -0.82 11.29 -9.56
N LYS A 80 0.18 11.43 -8.67
CA LYS A 80 1.28 12.40 -8.78
C LYS A 80 2.29 11.94 -9.84
N LYS A 81 1.84 11.76 -11.08
CA LYS A 81 2.73 11.88 -12.24
C LYS A 81 3.51 13.19 -12.08
N PRO A 82 4.83 13.22 -12.38
CA PRO A 82 5.54 14.49 -12.42
C PRO A 82 4.89 15.29 -13.54
N VAL A 83 4.03 16.24 -13.17
CA VAL A 83 3.71 17.36 -14.05
C VAL A 83 5.02 18.16 -14.12
N ARG A 84 5.97 17.70 -14.94
CA ARG A 84 6.84 18.62 -15.67
C ARG A 84 5.85 19.50 -16.41
N LYS A 85 5.51 20.62 -15.79
CA LYS A 85 4.78 21.71 -16.42
C LYS A 85 5.69 22.20 -17.54
N THR A 86 5.63 21.58 -18.71
CA THR A 86 5.81 22.28 -19.97
C THR A 86 4.66 23.28 -20.06
N ALA A 87 4.83 24.42 -19.39
CA ALA A 87 4.13 25.64 -19.74
C ALA A 87 4.78 26.17 -21.03
N ALA A 88 4.56 25.46 -22.13
CA ALA A 88 4.72 26.02 -23.45
C ALA A 88 3.49 26.88 -23.75
N LYS A 89 3.74 28.08 -24.30
CA LYS A 89 2.80 29.02 -24.95
C LYS A 89 2.01 29.91 -23.97
N LYS A 90 1.99 31.24 -24.09
CA LYS A 90 2.31 32.16 -25.19
C LYS A 90 2.50 33.58 -24.62
N LYS A 91 3.56 34.30 -25.03
CA LYS A 91 3.47 35.75 -25.21
C LYS A 91 2.46 36.01 -26.35
N PRO A 92 1.61 37.02 -26.21
CA PRO A 92 1.72 38.12 -27.16
C PRO A 92 1.82 39.44 -26.40
N ALA A 93 2.86 40.20 -26.74
CA ALA A 93 2.90 41.63 -26.47
C ALA A 93 1.72 42.29 -27.19
N LYS A 94 0.93 43.06 -26.45
CA LYS A 94 0.05 44.07 -27.04
C LYS A 94 0.69 45.43 -26.78
N THR A 95 0.86 46.13 -27.89
CA THR A 95 1.21 47.53 -28.10
C THR A 95 0.30 48.46 -27.30
N ASP A 96 0.90 49.44 -26.63
CA ASP A 96 0.56 50.86 -26.70
C ASP A 96 1.87 51.66 -26.60
#